data_AF-A0A8S1C4C1-F1
#
_entry.id   AF-A0A8S1C4C1-F1
#
_cell.length_a   1.000
_cell.length_b   1.000
_cell.length_c   1.000
_cell.angle_alpha   90.00
_cell.angle_beta   90.00
_cell.angle_gamma   90.00
#
_symmetry.space_group_name_H-M   'P 1'
#
loop_
_entity.id
_entity.type
_entity.pdbx_description
1 polymer ?
#
loop_
_entity_poly.entity_id
_entity_poly.type
_entity_poly.pdbx_seq_one_letter_code
_entity_poly.pdbx_strand_id
1 'polypeptide(L)'
;MGDEFPKEYDVIVVGTGMTESILAAAASRVGKRVLHLDSNEYYGGLWASFNFEGLQQWVGDCQKPKDETECKADPQLADGESAIKMRVLNPPTATNVKEQWHVPEAVESSGDDAKKAWSQEEVKKLYRKFNIDLAPKLLYSRGALVELLISSNIARYTEFRNVTRVVTWHEGKLTPVPCSRADVFATQNITVVEKRMLMNLLQECTEYEGNPEKLKKHENQSFLDFLKDKQLTDNLIHYVLYAIAMSTEETPCIEGMSRTQKFLLSLGRYGNTPFLWPMYGSGEIPQAFCRLCAVFGGLYHLKRGAEALIVGSDNTLKAIHSDRENLKSNYLVMGLDYAPDSFLPEESPGISRGVFLIDSSILAADKEHLTLLEFPPDESSGPVTIVEVGSLTNACPQGLCNENLWKPNPL
;
A
#
# COMPACT_ATOMS: atom_id res chain seq x y z
N MET A 1 18.88 -16.57 -32.00
CA MET A 1 17.96 -17.72 -31.90
C MET A 1 16.66 -17.14 -31.38
N GLY A 2 15.61 -17.08 -32.20
CA GLY A 2 14.31 -16.62 -31.76
C GLY A 2 13.68 -17.76 -30.99
N ASP A 3 13.64 -17.67 -29.66
CA ASP A 3 12.96 -18.68 -28.85
C ASP A 3 11.48 -18.65 -29.23
N GLU A 4 11.00 -19.75 -29.81
CA GLU A 4 9.60 -19.90 -30.19
C GLU A 4 8.76 -19.94 -28.90
N PHE A 5 7.94 -18.91 -28.71
CA PHE A 5 7.21 -18.70 -27.48
C PHE A 5 6.11 -19.75 -27.32
N PRO A 6 5.95 -20.39 -26.15
CA PRO A 6 4.81 -21.27 -25.92
C PRO A 6 3.51 -20.48 -26.11
N LYS A 7 2.55 -21.07 -26.82
CA LYS A 7 1.23 -20.47 -27.08
C LYS A 7 0.15 -20.94 -26.12
N GLU A 8 0.49 -21.86 -25.21
CA GLU A 8 -0.46 -22.48 -24.28
C GLU A 8 0.12 -22.47 -22.86
N TYR A 9 -0.65 -21.89 -21.94
CA TYR A 9 -0.32 -21.76 -20.52
C TYR A 9 -1.45 -22.35 -19.68
N ASP A 10 -1.15 -22.68 -18.42
CA ASP A 10 -2.20 -23.11 -17.50
C ASP A 10 -2.87 -21.88 -16.88
N VAL A 11 -2.08 -20.84 -16.57
CA VAL A 11 -2.54 -19.58 -16.00
C VAL A 11 -1.83 -18.43 -16.73
N ILE A 12 -2.61 -17.45 -17.18
CA ILE A 12 -2.08 -16.16 -17.63
C ILE A 12 -2.44 -15.11 -16.59
N VAL A 13 -1.48 -14.28 -16.22
CA VAL A 13 -1.62 -13.21 -15.25
C VAL A 13 -1.29 -11.89 -15.93
N VAL A 14 -2.19 -10.91 -15.86
CA VAL A 14 -2.03 -9.59 -16.49
C VAL A 14 -1.96 -8.51 -15.40
N GLY A 15 -0.84 -7.80 -15.36
CA GLY A 15 -0.49 -6.85 -14.32
C GLY A 15 0.37 -7.46 -13.23
N THR A 16 1.41 -6.76 -12.80
CA THR A 16 2.38 -7.24 -11.79
C THR A 16 2.17 -6.62 -10.41
N GLY A 17 0.93 -6.25 -10.10
CA GLY A 17 0.55 -5.75 -8.78
C GLY A 17 0.68 -6.80 -7.66
N MET A 18 0.35 -6.38 -6.44
CA MET A 18 0.49 -7.22 -5.24
C MET A 18 -0.33 -8.52 -5.34
N THR A 19 -1.61 -8.42 -5.69
CA THR A 19 -2.50 -9.58 -5.73
C THR A 19 -2.10 -10.54 -6.86
N GLU A 20 -1.79 -9.98 -8.02
CA GLU A 20 -1.43 -10.70 -9.23
C GLU A 20 -0.12 -11.46 -9.04
N SER A 21 0.90 -10.81 -8.46
CA SER A 21 2.20 -11.43 -8.17
C SER A 21 2.11 -12.55 -7.14
N ILE A 22 1.32 -12.39 -6.07
CA ILE A 22 1.08 -13.47 -5.08
C ILE A 22 0.43 -14.68 -5.75
N LEU A 23 -0.62 -14.46 -6.56
CA LEU A 23 -1.33 -15.54 -7.24
C LEU A 23 -0.46 -16.22 -8.30
N ALA A 24 0.30 -15.46 -9.09
CA ALA A 24 1.26 -16.00 -10.05
C ALA A 24 2.30 -16.90 -9.35
N ALA A 25 2.86 -16.42 -8.24
CA ALA A 25 3.82 -17.18 -7.45
C ALA A 25 3.22 -18.46 -6.87
N ALA A 26 1.99 -18.40 -6.33
CA ALA A 26 1.30 -19.57 -5.80
C ALA A 26 1.00 -20.60 -6.90
N ALA A 27 0.51 -20.17 -8.06
CA ALA A 27 0.23 -21.05 -9.20
C ALA A 27 1.50 -21.74 -9.72
N SER A 28 2.58 -20.97 -9.92
CA SER A 28 3.86 -21.53 -10.35
C SER A 28 4.45 -22.49 -9.31
N ARG A 29 4.33 -22.16 -8.01
CA ARG A 29 4.79 -23.02 -6.90
C ARG A 29 4.15 -24.40 -6.88
N VAL A 30 2.87 -24.51 -7.30
CA VAL A 30 2.15 -25.79 -7.41
C VAL A 30 2.31 -26.46 -8.77
N GLY A 31 3.25 -25.99 -9.60
CA GLY A 31 3.66 -26.62 -10.86
C GLY A 31 2.84 -26.20 -12.09
N LYS A 32 2.08 -25.11 -12.02
CA LYS A 32 1.38 -24.57 -13.21
C LYS A 32 2.35 -23.81 -14.11
N ARG A 33 2.13 -23.90 -15.43
CA ARG A 33 2.80 -23.05 -16.42
C ARG A 33 2.15 -21.67 -16.40
N VAL A 34 2.86 -20.72 -15.81
CA VAL A 34 2.39 -19.33 -15.63
C VAL A 34 3.06 -18.44 -16.67
N LEU A 35 2.26 -17.61 -17.35
CA LEU A 35 2.73 -16.44 -18.08
C LEU A 35 2.26 -15.18 -17.36
N HIS A 36 3.19 -14.31 -17.00
CA HIS A 36 2.91 -13.06 -16.30
C HIS A 36 3.30 -11.87 -17.18
N LEU A 37 2.29 -11.11 -17.61
CA LEU A 37 2.39 -9.99 -18.53
C LEU A 37 2.18 -8.67 -17.80
N ASP A 38 2.88 -7.62 -18.22
CA ASP A 38 2.60 -6.24 -17.82
C ASP A 38 2.86 -5.29 -19.00
N SER A 39 1.94 -4.36 -19.24
CA SER A 39 2.14 -3.31 -20.25
C SER A 39 3.18 -2.28 -19.82
N ASN A 40 3.40 -2.12 -18.51
CA ASN A 40 4.40 -1.21 -17.96
C ASN A 40 5.82 -1.73 -18.21
N GLU A 41 6.79 -0.83 -18.11
CA GLU A 41 8.21 -1.16 -18.17
C GLU A 41 8.84 -1.49 -16.81
N TYR A 42 8.03 -1.47 -15.76
CA TYR A 42 8.38 -1.69 -14.37
C TYR A 42 7.38 -2.66 -13.74
N TYR A 43 7.76 -3.22 -12.59
CA TYR A 43 6.89 -4.09 -11.80
C TYR A 43 6.02 -3.30 -10.82
N GLY A 44 4.89 -3.90 -10.42
CA GLY A 44 4.07 -3.43 -9.30
C GLY A 44 2.80 -2.69 -9.73
N GLY A 45 2.69 -2.21 -10.96
CA GLY A 45 1.54 -1.38 -11.38
C GLY A 45 1.32 -0.22 -10.39
N LEU A 46 0.11 -0.12 -9.83
CA LEU A 46 -0.21 0.88 -8.79
C LEU A 46 0.52 0.69 -7.44
N TRP A 47 1.20 -0.44 -7.25
CA TRP A 47 2.05 -0.73 -6.10
C TRP A 47 3.52 -0.38 -6.33
N ALA A 48 3.88 0.14 -7.50
CA ALA A 48 5.26 0.47 -7.84
C ALA A 48 5.84 1.56 -6.93
N SER A 49 7.17 1.49 -6.78
CA SER A 49 8.00 2.51 -6.16
C SER A 49 8.93 3.09 -7.22
N PHE A 50 9.05 4.41 -7.29
CA PHE A 50 9.86 5.07 -8.32
C PHE A 50 11.01 5.86 -7.71
N ASN A 51 12.12 5.90 -8.43
CA ASN A 51 13.10 6.97 -8.24
C ASN A 51 12.50 8.31 -8.68
N PHE A 52 13.16 9.43 -8.36
CA PHE A 52 12.58 10.74 -8.60
C PHE A 52 12.29 11.02 -10.09
N GLU A 53 13.17 10.57 -10.99
CA GLU A 53 13.02 10.74 -12.43
C GLU A 53 11.87 9.87 -12.99
N GLY A 54 11.78 8.62 -12.55
CA GLY A 54 10.68 7.72 -12.91
C GLY A 54 9.33 8.22 -12.42
N LEU A 55 9.27 8.83 -11.23
CA LEU A 55 8.05 9.46 -10.73
C LEU A 55 7.67 10.67 -11.59
N GLN A 56 8.62 11.51 -11.98
CA GLN A 56 8.36 12.64 -12.88
C GLN A 56 7.83 12.19 -14.24
N GLN A 57 8.38 11.11 -14.80
CA GLN A 57 7.86 10.49 -16.03
C GLN A 57 6.44 9.99 -15.83
N TRP A 58 6.17 9.26 -14.74
CA TRP A 58 4.83 8.75 -14.42
C TRP A 58 3.80 9.88 -14.23
N VAL A 59 4.18 10.98 -13.57
CA VAL A 59 3.34 12.19 -13.42
C VAL A 59 3.04 12.80 -14.78
N GLY A 60 4.05 12.91 -15.66
CA GLY A 60 3.88 13.39 -17.03
C GLY A 60 2.94 12.49 -17.83
N ASP A 61 3.05 11.17 -17.69
CA ASP A 61 2.16 10.21 -18.34
C ASP A 61 0.71 10.34 -17.86
N CYS A 62 0.48 10.57 -16.56
CA CYS A 62 -0.86 10.80 -16.00
C CYS A 62 -1.53 12.08 -16.53
N GLN A 63 -0.74 13.06 -16.99
CA GLN A 63 -1.23 14.34 -17.51
C GLN A 63 -1.47 14.31 -19.02
N LYS A 64 -1.02 13.26 -19.72
CA LYS A 64 -1.29 13.10 -21.15
C LYS A 64 -2.77 12.78 -21.40
N PRO A 65 -3.34 13.26 -22.53
CA PRO A 65 -4.67 12.83 -22.94
C PRO A 65 -4.69 11.30 -23.12
N LYS A 66 -5.86 10.69 -22.88
CA LYS A 66 -6.05 9.26 -23.13
C LYS A 66 -5.93 9.01 -24.63
N ASP A 67 -4.76 8.58 -25.08
CA ASP A 67 -4.63 8.03 -26.42
C ASP A 67 -5.31 6.66 -26.42
N GLU A 68 -6.39 6.54 -27.20
CA GLU A 68 -6.93 5.24 -27.55
C GLU A 68 -5.83 4.50 -28.31
N THR A 69 -5.08 3.66 -27.62
CA THR A 69 -4.06 2.85 -28.27
C THR A 69 -4.81 1.89 -29.19
N GLU A 70 -4.66 2.07 -30.50
CA GLU A 70 -5.18 1.16 -31.51
C GLU A 70 -4.61 -0.25 -31.24
N CYS A 71 -5.47 -1.27 -31.27
CA CYS A 71 -5.00 -2.66 -31.24
C CYS A 71 -4.00 -2.83 -32.39
N LYS A 72 -2.80 -3.36 -32.10
CA LYS A 72 -1.74 -3.44 -33.10
C LYS A 72 -2.07 -4.42 -34.23
N ALA A 73 -3.06 -5.28 -34.01
CA ALA A 73 -3.74 -6.12 -34.98
C ALA A 73 -5.09 -6.59 -34.41
N ASP A 74 -6.05 -6.89 -35.29
CA ASP A 74 -7.28 -7.55 -34.86
C ASP A 74 -7.00 -9.01 -34.45
N PRO A 75 -7.64 -9.51 -33.39
CA PRO A 75 -7.49 -10.89 -32.98
C PRO A 75 -8.02 -11.84 -34.06
N GLN A 76 -7.31 -12.94 -34.29
CA GLN A 76 -7.81 -14.02 -35.14
C GLN A 76 -8.89 -14.79 -34.36
N LEU A 77 -10.13 -14.78 -34.86
CA LEU A 77 -11.28 -15.43 -34.22
C LEU A 77 -11.71 -16.67 -35.00
N ALA A 78 -12.01 -17.76 -34.29
CA ALA A 78 -12.68 -18.92 -34.86
C ALA A 78 -14.21 -18.75 -34.87
N ASP A 79 -14.91 -19.65 -35.57
CA ASP A 79 -16.37 -19.64 -35.63
C ASP A 79 -17.00 -19.73 -34.23
N GLY A 80 -17.83 -18.74 -33.88
CA GLY A 80 -18.50 -18.65 -32.58
C GLY A 80 -17.67 -18.03 -31.46
N GLU A 81 -16.49 -17.49 -31.77
CA GLU A 81 -15.70 -16.67 -30.83
C GLU A 81 -16.01 -15.18 -30.99
N SER A 82 -15.86 -14.45 -29.89
CA SER A 82 -15.95 -13.00 -29.84
C SER A 82 -14.75 -12.41 -29.09
N ALA A 83 -14.40 -11.17 -29.41
CA ALA A 83 -13.34 -10.44 -28.74
C ALA A 83 -13.92 -9.39 -27.79
N ILE A 84 -13.42 -9.37 -26.55
CA ILE A 84 -13.69 -8.30 -25.58
C ILE A 84 -12.40 -7.48 -25.44
N LYS A 85 -12.45 -6.20 -25.79
CA LYS A 85 -11.28 -5.32 -25.71
C LYS A 85 -10.87 -5.12 -24.25
N MET A 86 -9.57 -5.27 -23.98
CA MET A 86 -8.97 -4.95 -22.67
C MET A 86 -8.77 -3.44 -22.53
N ARG A 87 -8.72 -2.95 -21.30
CA ARG A 87 -8.42 -1.54 -21.04
C ARG A 87 -6.93 -1.28 -21.24
N VAL A 88 -6.61 -0.13 -21.84
CA VAL A 88 -5.23 0.33 -21.98
C VAL A 88 -4.85 1.20 -20.78
N LEU A 89 -3.70 0.92 -20.17
CA LEU A 89 -3.16 1.62 -19.00
C LEU A 89 -2.53 2.98 -19.29
N ASN A 90 -2.91 3.67 -20.37
CA ASN A 90 -2.32 4.95 -20.70
C ASN A 90 -3.40 6.02 -20.95
N PRO A 91 -3.53 7.03 -20.06
CA PRO A 91 -2.78 7.24 -18.83
C PRO A 91 -3.14 6.23 -17.72
N PRO A 92 -2.29 6.11 -16.68
CA PRO A 92 -2.58 5.36 -15.46
C PRO A 92 -3.91 5.75 -14.81
N THR A 93 -4.47 4.91 -13.93
CA THR A 93 -5.79 5.16 -13.29
C THR A 93 -5.83 6.36 -12.33
N ALA A 94 -4.71 7.05 -12.12
CA ALA A 94 -4.64 8.24 -11.29
C ALA A 94 -5.29 9.46 -11.98
N THR A 95 -5.99 10.28 -11.20
CA THR A 95 -6.62 11.51 -11.67
C THR A 95 -6.19 12.69 -10.80
N ASN A 96 -6.38 13.92 -11.30
CA ASN A 96 -6.08 15.16 -10.57
C ASN A 96 -4.61 15.28 -10.11
N VAL A 97 -3.67 14.73 -10.87
CA VAL A 97 -2.23 14.73 -10.53
C VAL A 97 -1.66 16.14 -10.65
N LYS A 98 -1.09 16.65 -9.56
CA LYS A 98 -0.46 17.98 -9.47
C LYS A 98 0.90 17.87 -8.81
N GLU A 99 1.85 18.67 -9.29
CA GLU A 99 3.17 18.84 -8.69
C GLU A 99 3.37 20.31 -8.29
N GLN A 100 4.03 20.52 -7.15
CA GLN A 100 4.41 21.85 -6.67
C GLN A 100 5.80 21.80 -6.03
N TRP A 101 6.60 22.83 -6.32
CA TRP A 101 7.92 23.03 -5.72
C TRP A 101 7.89 24.24 -4.79
N HIS A 102 8.44 24.07 -3.59
CA HIS A 102 8.55 25.12 -2.56
C HIS A 102 10.00 25.52 -2.28
N VAL A 103 10.94 25.03 -3.10
CA VAL A 103 12.37 25.32 -3.04
C VAL A 103 12.82 26.03 -4.32
N PRO A 104 13.87 26.87 -4.26
CA PRO A 104 14.39 27.53 -5.46
C PRO A 104 14.98 26.52 -6.44
N GLU A 105 15.06 26.90 -7.72
CA GLU A 105 15.61 26.05 -8.77
C GLU A 105 17.07 25.69 -8.52
N ALA A 106 17.88 26.69 -8.15
CA ALA A 106 19.27 26.56 -7.72
C ALA A 106 19.52 27.44 -6.48
N VAL A 107 20.46 27.03 -5.63
CA VAL A 107 20.98 27.87 -4.54
C VAL A 107 22.32 28.46 -4.98
N GLU A 108 22.48 29.78 -4.91
CA GLU A 108 23.80 30.40 -5.03
C GLU A 108 24.66 30.00 -3.83
N SER A 109 25.88 29.52 -4.07
CA SER A 109 26.79 29.03 -3.03
C SER A 109 27.01 30.10 -1.95
N SER A 110 26.32 29.95 -0.82
CA SER A 110 26.60 30.72 0.40
C SER A 110 27.57 29.89 1.25
N GLY A 111 28.57 30.58 1.80
CA GLY A 111 29.76 29.99 2.41
C GLY A 111 29.51 28.95 3.52
N ASP A 112 30.61 28.31 3.92
CA ASP A 112 30.73 27.04 4.67
C ASP A 112 29.91 26.84 5.97
N ASP A 113 29.16 27.83 6.46
CA ASP A 113 28.43 27.78 7.74
C ASP A 113 26.89 27.89 7.65
N ALA A 114 26.29 27.93 6.46
CA ALA A 114 24.84 27.88 6.31
C ALA A 114 24.30 26.44 6.35
N LYS A 115 23.21 26.20 7.09
CA LYS A 115 22.41 24.96 6.97
C LYS A 115 22.19 24.69 5.48
N LYS A 116 22.54 23.49 5.01
CA LYS A 116 22.41 23.09 3.61
C LYS A 116 20.98 23.40 3.12
N ALA A 117 20.84 24.42 2.28
CA ALA A 117 19.57 24.80 1.71
C ALA A 117 19.29 23.92 0.49
N TRP A 118 18.13 23.27 0.46
CA TRP A 118 17.75 22.40 -0.64
C TRP A 118 17.32 23.20 -1.88
N SER A 119 17.69 22.71 -3.07
CA SER A 119 17.19 23.21 -4.37
C SER A 119 16.65 22.09 -5.25
N GLN A 120 15.89 22.46 -6.29
CA GLN A 120 15.37 21.50 -7.27
C GLN A 120 16.51 20.74 -7.97
N GLU A 121 17.60 21.43 -8.33
CA GLU A 121 18.78 20.79 -8.91
C GLU A 121 19.40 19.72 -8.02
N GLU A 122 19.52 19.98 -6.72
CA GLU A 122 20.09 19.00 -5.79
C GLU A 122 19.20 17.77 -5.62
N VAL A 123 17.88 17.96 -5.54
CA VAL A 123 16.91 16.86 -5.50
C VAL A 123 17.05 16.02 -6.78
N LYS A 124 17.09 16.65 -7.95
CA LYS A 124 17.26 15.99 -9.25
C LYS A 124 18.62 15.26 -9.34
N LYS A 125 19.70 15.83 -8.82
CA LYS A 125 21.03 15.16 -8.77
C LYS A 125 21.01 13.88 -7.91
N LEU A 126 20.12 13.82 -6.91
CA LEU A 126 19.97 12.67 -6.00
C LEU A 126 18.86 11.69 -6.43
N TYR A 127 18.34 11.77 -7.66
CA TYR A 127 17.14 11.04 -8.08
C TYR A 127 17.13 9.54 -7.73
N ARG A 128 18.26 8.84 -7.85
CA ARG A 128 18.39 7.39 -7.56
C ARG A 128 18.30 7.03 -6.08
N LYS A 129 18.43 8.01 -5.18
CA LYS A 129 18.30 7.78 -3.73
C LYS A 129 16.85 7.80 -3.25
N PHE A 130 15.92 8.12 -4.13
CA PHE A 130 14.50 8.08 -3.85
C PHE A 130 13.94 6.71 -4.25
N ASN A 131 13.03 6.20 -3.42
CA ASN A 131 12.09 5.16 -3.79
C ASN A 131 10.72 5.59 -3.23
N ILE A 132 9.91 6.19 -4.09
CA ILE A 132 8.66 6.85 -3.75
C ILE A 132 7.51 5.93 -4.13
N ASP A 133 6.76 5.47 -3.13
CA ASP A 133 5.62 4.57 -3.32
C ASP A 133 4.40 5.29 -3.87
N LEU A 134 3.80 4.75 -4.94
CA LEU A 134 2.45 5.15 -5.33
C LEU A 134 1.41 4.75 -4.24
N ALA A 135 1.55 3.53 -3.74
CA ALA A 135 0.64 2.92 -2.77
C ALA A 135 1.39 2.37 -1.53
N PRO A 136 1.91 3.23 -0.64
CA PRO A 136 2.66 2.85 0.55
C PRO A 136 1.83 1.94 1.45
N LYS A 137 2.49 0.96 2.08
CA LYS A 137 1.86 0.06 3.04
C LYS A 137 2.75 -0.19 4.24
N LEU A 138 2.14 -0.07 5.41
CA LEU A 138 2.67 -0.62 6.64
C LEU A 138 2.21 -2.06 6.82
N LEU A 139 3.11 -2.89 7.32
CA LEU A 139 2.82 -4.28 7.63
C LEU A 139 2.70 -4.43 9.13
N TYR A 140 1.56 -4.96 9.59
CA TYR A 140 1.49 -5.48 10.95
C TYR A 140 2.52 -6.59 11.13
N SER A 141 3.27 -6.54 12.23
CA SER A 141 4.26 -7.55 12.57
C SER A 141 3.61 -8.94 12.67
N ARG A 142 2.34 -9.03 13.12
CA ARG A 142 1.48 -10.22 13.05
C ARG A 142 0.34 -10.03 12.05
N GLY A 143 0.70 -9.82 10.80
CA GLY A 143 -0.25 -9.73 9.67
C GLY A 143 -0.17 -10.94 8.75
N ALA A 144 -1.27 -11.21 8.02
CA ALA A 144 -1.33 -12.30 7.04
C ALA A 144 -0.22 -12.21 5.98
N LEU A 145 0.14 -11.00 5.52
CA LEU A 145 1.23 -10.80 4.56
C LEU A 145 2.59 -11.16 5.16
N VAL A 146 2.88 -10.79 6.42
CA VAL A 146 4.14 -11.14 7.08
C VAL A 146 4.24 -12.65 7.28
N GLU A 147 3.16 -13.30 7.72
CA GLU A 147 3.12 -14.77 7.82
C GLU A 147 3.30 -15.44 6.45
N LEU A 148 2.72 -14.88 5.38
CA LEU A 148 2.90 -15.36 4.03
C LEU A 148 4.35 -15.21 3.57
N LEU A 149 5.00 -14.07 3.80
CA LEU A 149 6.40 -13.84 3.45
C LEU A 149 7.35 -14.83 4.15
N ILE A 150 7.06 -15.15 5.41
CA ILE A 150 7.83 -16.13 6.20
C ILE A 150 7.58 -17.55 5.67
N SER A 151 6.32 -17.98 5.58
CA SER A 151 5.94 -19.34 5.20
C SER A 151 6.30 -19.69 3.74
N SER A 152 6.23 -18.72 2.84
CA SER A 152 6.66 -18.86 1.44
C SER A 152 8.17 -18.73 1.24
N ASN A 153 8.91 -18.36 2.30
CA ASN A 153 10.36 -18.15 2.28
C ASN A 153 10.82 -17.01 1.34
N ILE A 154 9.90 -16.09 1.01
CA ILE A 154 10.15 -14.89 0.19
C ILE A 154 10.84 -13.80 1.01
N ALA A 155 10.69 -13.80 2.34
CA ALA A 155 11.32 -12.84 3.24
C ALA A 155 12.85 -12.72 3.08
N ARG A 156 13.51 -13.65 2.37
CA ARG A 156 14.94 -13.55 1.99
C ARG A 156 15.23 -12.51 0.90
N TYR A 157 14.23 -12.06 0.17
CA TYR A 157 14.36 -11.10 -0.94
C TYR A 157 14.04 -9.66 -0.52
N THR A 158 13.49 -9.47 0.69
CA THR A 158 13.08 -8.17 1.19
C THR A 158 13.62 -7.96 2.59
N GLU A 159 13.97 -6.72 2.90
CA GLU A 159 14.37 -6.31 4.24
C GLU A 159 13.34 -5.34 4.80
N PHE A 160 13.22 -5.30 6.13
CA PHE A 160 12.22 -4.48 6.81
C PHE A 160 12.86 -3.66 7.93
N ARG A 161 12.31 -2.46 8.15
CA ARG A 161 12.57 -1.63 9.32
C ARG A 161 11.34 -1.56 10.20
N ASN A 162 11.56 -1.49 11.50
CA ASN A 162 10.49 -1.21 12.45
C ASN A 162 10.04 0.23 12.30
N VAL A 163 8.72 0.46 12.28
CA VAL A 163 8.18 1.78 12.61
C VAL A 163 8.58 2.07 14.05
N THR A 164 9.20 3.21 14.27
CA THR A 164 9.79 3.53 15.58
C THR A 164 8.86 4.36 16.45
N ARG A 165 7.88 5.02 15.84
CA ARG A 165 7.01 5.99 16.51
C ARG A 165 5.60 5.96 15.91
N VAL A 166 4.60 5.89 16.78
CA VAL A 166 3.19 6.12 16.44
C VAL A 166 2.78 7.43 17.10
N VAL A 167 2.13 8.32 16.35
CA VAL A 167 1.75 9.66 16.76
C VAL A 167 0.28 9.88 16.40
N THR A 168 -0.41 10.69 17.19
CA THR A 168 -1.75 11.17 16.86
C THR A 168 -1.83 12.67 17.06
N TRP A 169 -2.72 13.34 16.33
CA TRP A 169 -3.05 14.73 16.56
C TRP A 169 -4.17 14.83 17.59
N HIS A 170 -3.90 15.46 18.73
CA HIS A 170 -4.87 15.62 19.82
C HIS A 170 -4.68 16.98 20.49
N GLU A 171 -5.76 17.70 20.76
CA GLU A 171 -5.73 19.03 21.43
C GLU A 171 -4.75 20.03 20.78
N GLY A 172 -4.67 20.05 19.45
CA GLY A 172 -3.82 21.01 18.71
C GLY A 172 -2.32 20.69 18.74
N LYS A 173 -1.92 19.48 19.15
CA LYS A 173 -0.51 19.06 19.20
C LYS A 173 -0.31 17.61 18.73
N LEU A 174 0.86 17.36 18.16
CA LEU A 174 1.33 16.00 17.87
C LEU A 174 1.72 15.31 19.17
N THR A 175 1.10 14.16 19.44
CA THR A 175 1.28 13.42 20.69
C THR A 175 1.70 11.98 20.41
N PRO A 176 2.84 11.51 20.95
CA PRO A 176 3.25 10.12 20.86
C PRO A 176 2.26 9.17 21.54
N VAL A 177 1.96 8.06 20.88
CA VAL A 177 1.04 7.03 21.35
C VAL A 177 1.83 5.96 22.11
N PRO A 178 1.53 5.72 23.40
CA PRO A 178 2.21 4.67 24.17
C PRO A 178 2.01 3.28 23.55
N CYS A 179 3.11 2.61 23.19
CA CYS A 179 3.09 1.30 22.52
C CYS A 179 3.57 0.15 23.42
N SER A 180 3.85 0.41 24.69
CA SER A 180 4.20 -0.61 25.67
C SER A 180 3.64 -0.28 27.04
N ARG A 181 3.60 -1.28 27.94
CA ARG A 181 3.28 -1.02 29.35
C ARG A 181 4.21 0.04 29.95
N ALA A 182 5.50 -0.02 29.63
CA ALA A 182 6.48 0.96 30.09
C ALA A 182 6.14 2.38 29.58
N ASP A 183 5.75 2.51 28.32
CA ASP A 183 5.34 3.80 27.73
C ASP A 183 4.08 4.35 28.40
N VAL A 184 3.10 3.49 28.69
CA VAL A 184 1.88 3.87 29.41
C VAL A 184 2.21 4.36 30.81
N PHE A 185 3.18 3.74 31.50
CA PHE A 185 3.62 4.23 32.80
C PHE A 185 4.39 5.55 32.70
N ALA A 186 5.24 5.73 31.68
CA ALA A 186 6.08 6.91 31.51
C ALA A 186 5.32 8.16 31.02
N THR A 187 4.25 8.00 30.25
CA THR A 187 3.52 9.15 29.68
C THR A 187 2.87 10.02 30.75
N GLN A 188 2.92 11.33 30.53
CA GLN A 188 2.27 12.36 31.35
C GLN A 188 0.92 12.81 30.76
N ASN A 189 0.58 12.37 29.55
CA ASN A 189 -0.66 12.74 28.86
C ASN A 189 -1.89 11.94 29.35
N ILE A 190 -1.68 11.00 30.27
CA ILE A 190 -2.71 10.12 30.81
C ILE A 190 -2.53 10.07 32.33
N THR A 191 -3.61 10.28 33.07
CA THR A 191 -3.62 10.25 34.54
C THR A 191 -3.49 8.81 35.07
N VAL A 192 -3.18 8.65 36.37
CA VAL A 192 -3.06 7.31 36.98
C VAL A 192 -4.37 6.52 36.92
N VAL A 193 -5.52 7.20 37.03
CA VAL A 193 -6.84 6.56 36.93
C VAL A 193 -7.09 6.08 35.51
N GLU A 194 -6.85 6.95 34.53
CA GLU A 194 -6.97 6.60 33.11
C GLU A 194 -6.03 5.46 32.70
N LYS A 195 -4.81 5.39 33.24
CA LYS A 195 -3.88 4.26 33.01
C LYS A 195 -4.51 2.93 33.44
N ARG A 196 -5.23 2.89 34.58
CA ARG A 196 -5.92 1.67 35.04
C ARG A 196 -7.09 1.30 34.13
N MET A 197 -7.88 2.29 33.72
CA MET A 197 -9.01 2.10 32.80
C MET A 197 -8.54 1.55 31.46
N LEU A 198 -7.49 2.14 30.89
CA LEU A 198 -6.86 1.69 29.65
C LEU A 198 -6.37 0.25 29.78
N MET A 199 -5.61 -0.08 30.81
CA MET A 199 -5.09 -1.45 30.96
C MET A 199 -6.21 -2.50 31.08
N ASN A 200 -7.30 -2.19 31.79
CA ASN A 200 -8.46 -3.08 31.88
C ASN A 200 -9.13 -3.28 30.52
N LEU A 201 -9.31 -2.19 29.76
CA LEU A 201 -9.88 -2.25 28.41
C LEU A 201 -9.02 -3.06 27.45
N LEU A 202 -7.70 -2.81 27.41
CA LEU A 202 -6.79 -3.50 26.51
C LEU A 202 -6.75 -5.01 26.80
N GLN A 203 -6.85 -5.41 28.07
CA GLN A 203 -6.97 -6.82 28.43
C GLN A 203 -8.28 -7.41 27.90
N GLU A 204 -9.40 -6.72 28.07
CA GLU A 204 -10.70 -7.19 27.56
C GLU A 204 -10.72 -7.32 26.03
N CYS A 205 -10.13 -6.37 25.29
CA CYS A 205 -9.97 -6.48 23.84
C CYS A 205 -9.05 -7.63 23.42
N THR A 206 -8.02 -7.95 24.22
CA THR A 206 -7.11 -9.06 23.91
C THR A 206 -7.79 -10.42 24.06
N GLU A 207 -8.65 -10.58 25.05
CA GLU A 207 -9.37 -11.83 25.38
C GLU A 207 -10.71 -11.97 24.65
N TYR A 208 -11.04 -11.02 23.77
CA TYR A 208 -12.37 -10.85 23.19
C TYR A 208 -12.89 -12.07 22.41
N GLU A 209 -12.08 -12.66 21.54
CA GLU A 209 -12.46 -13.82 20.72
C GLU A 209 -12.78 -15.08 21.55
N GLY A 210 -12.29 -15.14 22.79
CA GLY A 210 -12.55 -16.24 23.71
C GLY A 210 -13.95 -16.23 24.33
N ASN A 211 -14.79 -15.22 24.05
CA ASN A 211 -16.09 -15.06 24.69
C ASN A 211 -17.24 -14.73 23.70
N PRO A 212 -17.83 -15.74 23.04
CA PRO A 212 -18.92 -15.58 22.08
C PRO A 212 -20.17 -14.88 22.61
N GLU A 213 -20.46 -14.99 23.91
CA GLU A 213 -21.61 -14.31 24.52
C GLU A 213 -21.41 -12.80 24.61
N LYS A 214 -20.18 -12.35 24.91
CA LYS A 214 -19.83 -10.93 24.87
C LYS A 214 -19.90 -10.37 23.46
N LEU A 215 -19.43 -11.13 22.46
CA LEU A 215 -19.51 -10.75 21.03
C LEU A 215 -20.95 -10.41 20.62
N LYS A 216 -21.92 -11.28 20.94
CA LYS A 216 -23.34 -11.07 20.60
C LYS A 216 -23.95 -9.82 21.25
N LYS A 217 -23.50 -9.46 22.45
CA LYS A 217 -24.02 -8.27 23.17
C LYS A 217 -23.65 -6.96 22.45
N HIS A 218 -22.54 -6.95 21.71
CA HIS A 218 -21.98 -5.77 21.09
C HIS A 218 -22.09 -5.77 19.55
N GLU A 219 -22.85 -6.71 18.97
CA GLU A 219 -22.96 -6.91 17.53
C GLU A 219 -23.57 -5.71 16.79
N ASN A 220 -24.54 -5.02 17.40
CA ASN A 220 -25.30 -3.94 16.77
C ASN A 220 -24.91 -2.52 17.24
N GLN A 221 -23.77 -2.36 17.93
CA GLN A 221 -23.31 -1.04 18.39
C GLN A 221 -22.00 -0.62 17.73
N SER A 222 -21.75 0.69 17.71
CA SER A 222 -20.46 1.23 17.26
C SER A 222 -19.37 0.95 18.29
N PHE A 223 -18.12 0.99 17.86
CA PHE A 223 -16.99 0.88 18.79
C PHE A 223 -16.93 2.08 19.73
N LEU A 224 -17.29 3.28 19.26
CA LEU A 224 -17.36 4.48 20.10
C LEU A 224 -18.38 4.32 21.23
N ASP A 225 -19.59 3.81 20.95
CA ASP A 225 -20.62 3.61 21.97
C ASP A 225 -20.15 2.60 23.03
N PHE A 226 -19.48 1.53 22.60
CA PHE A 226 -18.87 0.58 23.53
C PHE A 226 -17.83 1.23 24.45
N LEU A 227 -16.97 2.10 23.89
CA LEU A 227 -15.95 2.81 24.68
C LEU A 227 -16.59 3.79 25.67
N LYS A 228 -17.69 4.47 25.28
CA LYS A 228 -18.48 5.34 26.16
C LYS A 228 -19.19 4.55 27.28
N ASP A 229 -19.75 3.39 26.97
CA ASP A 229 -20.38 2.47 27.94
C ASP A 229 -19.39 1.99 29.02
N LYS A 230 -18.11 1.90 28.67
CA LYS A 230 -17.01 1.59 29.61
C LYS A 230 -16.59 2.80 30.47
N GLN A 231 -17.27 3.94 30.31
CA GLN A 231 -17.01 5.19 31.03
C GLN A 231 -15.58 5.70 30.86
N LEU A 232 -14.96 5.44 29.70
CA LEU A 232 -13.65 6.00 29.37
C LEU A 232 -13.73 7.52 29.22
N THR A 233 -12.65 8.21 29.54
CA THR A 233 -12.52 9.65 29.28
C THR A 233 -12.39 9.90 27.78
N ASP A 234 -12.80 11.08 27.31
CA ASP A 234 -12.67 11.46 25.88
C ASP A 234 -11.21 11.35 25.38
N ASN A 235 -10.25 11.67 26.26
CA ASN A 235 -8.82 11.49 26.01
C ASN A 235 -8.45 10.02 25.74
N LEU A 236 -8.93 9.08 26.56
CA LEU A 236 -8.69 7.65 26.32
C LEU A 236 -9.42 7.12 25.09
N ILE A 237 -10.66 7.58 24.87
CA ILE A 237 -11.44 7.24 23.67
C ILE A 237 -10.64 7.65 22.43
N HIS A 238 -10.07 8.85 22.40
CA HIS A 238 -9.21 9.32 21.31
C HIS A 238 -8.08 8.35 21.00
N TYR A 239 -7.27 7.98 21.99
CA TYR A 239 -6.14 7.06 21.78
C TYR A 239 -6.61 5.69 21.29
N VAL A 240 -7.65 5.13 21.89
CA VAL A 240 -8.10 3.77 21.57
C VAL A 240 -8.76 3.74 20.19
N LEU A 241 -9.67 4.67 19.91
CA LEU A 241 -10.46 4.71 18.67
C LEU A 241 -9.59 5.09 17.47
N TYR A 242 -8.85 6.18 17.57
CA TYR A 242 -8.15 6.77 16.42
C TYR A 242 -6.71 6.27 16.28
N ALA A 243 -5.97 6.07 17.37
CA ALA A 243 -4.55 5.74 17.27
C ALA A 243 -4.26 4.23 17.34
N ILE A 244 -5.00 3.47 18.17
CA ILE A 244 -4.76 2.03 18.35
C ILE A 244 -5.62 1.22 17.38
N ALA A 245 -6.94 1.44 17.38
CA ALA A 245 -7.84 0.74 16.49
C ALA A 245 -7.81 1.30 15.06
N MET A 246 -7.35 2.56 14.89
CA MET A 246 -7.30 3.26 13.59
C MET A 246 -8.66 3.17 12.89
N SER A 247 -9.69 3.63 13.60
CA SER A 247 -11.09 3.49 13.23
C SER A 247 -11.83 4.83 13.31
N THR A 248 -13.05 4.88 12.80
CA THR A 248 -13.94 6.05 12.85
C THR A 248 -15.06 5.83 13.87
N GLU A 249 -15.84 6.86 14.15
CA GLU A 249 -16.97 6.79 15.10
C GLU A 249 -18.04 5.78 14.64
N GLU A 250 -18.18 5.57 13.33
CA GLU A 250 -19.15 4.65 12.72
C GLU A 250 -18.65 3.19 12.68
N THR A 251 -17.38 2.95 13.05
CA THR A 251 -16.80 1.62 12.96
C THR A 251 -17.55 0.64 13.87
N PRO A 252 -18.01 -0.52 13.36
CA PRO A 252 -18.68 -1.53 14.18
C PRO A 252 -17.84 -1.98 15.36
N CYS A 253 -18.47 -2.22 16.52
CA CYS A 253 -17.76 -2.57 17.75
C CYS A 253 -16.85 -3.81 17.60
N ILE A 254 -17.36 -4.86 16.95
CA ILE A 254 -16.61 -6.10 16.71
C ILE A 254 -15.33 -5.82 15.92
N GLU A 255 -15.43 -4.96 14.92
CA GLU A 255 -14.31 -4.58 14.08
C GLU A 255 -13.29 -3.75 14.85
N GLY A 256 -13.74 -2.75 15.62
CA GLY A 256 -12.86 -1.94 16.48
C GLY A 256 -12.11 -2.78 17.51
N MET A 257 -12.77 -3.76 18.14
CA MET A 257 -12.12 -4.70 19.06
C MET A 257 -11.09 -5.59 18.34
N SER A 258 -11.42 -6.13 17.16
CA SER A 258 -10.48 -6.95 16.37
C SER A 258 -9.24 -6.14 15.93
N ARG A 259 -9.44 -4.90 15.47
CA ARG A 259 -8.33 -3.99 15.11
C ARG A 259 -7.44 -3.68 16.33
N THR A 260 -8.05 -3.38 17.49
CA THR A 260 -7.34 -3.17 18.75
C THR A 260 -6.54 -4.39 19.17
N GLN A 261 -7.15 -5.58 19.14
CA GLN A 261 -6.48 -6.84 19.47
C GLN A 261 -5.29 -7.09 18.54
N LYS A 262 -5.46 -6.91 17.22
CA LYS A 262 -4.39 -7.09 16.23
C LYS A 262 -3.22 -6.14 16.45
N PHE A 263 -3.50 -4.87 16.80
CA PHE A 263 -2.47 -3.91 17.20
C PHE A 263 -1.69 -4.43 18.40
N LEU A 264 -2.40 -4.81 19.47
CA LEU A 264 -1.78 -5.28 20.72
C LEU A 264 -0.94 -6.55 20.55
N LEU A 265 -1.46 -7.55 19.82
CA LEU A 265 -0.75 -8.80 19.58
C LEU A 265 0.51 -8.59 18.72
N SER A 266 0.53 -7.54 17.90
CA SER A 266 1.66 -7.19 17.04
C SER A 266 2.78 -6.43 17.78
N LEU A 267 2.51 -5.86 18.96
CA LEU A 267 3.53 -5.16 19.75
C LEU A 267 4.65 -6.10 20.19
N GLY A 268 5.88 -5.60 20.23
CA GLY A 268 7.02 -6.32 20.79
C GLY A 268 7.57 -7.49 19.94
N ARG A 269 6.96 -7.83 18.78
CA ARG A 269 7.44 -8.96 17.95
C ARG A 269 8.83 -8.71 17.36
N TYR A 270 9.04 -7.51 16.80
CA TYR A 270 10.31 -7.10 16.19
C TYR A 270 10.83 -5.76 16.73
N GLY A 271 9.97 -4.96 17.35
CA GLY A 271 10.27 -3.65 17.91
C GLY A 271 9.16 -3.19 18.85
N ASN A 272 9.25 -1.95 19.35
CA ASN A 272 8.29 -1.41 20.32
C ASN A 272 6.89 -1.21 19.71
N THR A 273 6.81 -0.83 18.44
CA THR A 273 5.53 -0.61 17.73
C THR A 273 5.10 -1.85 16.95
N PRO A 274 3.84 -1.94 16.46
CA PRO A 274 3.34 -3.14 15.82
C PRO A 274 3.63 -3.20 14.31
N PHE A 275 4.35 -2.23 13.74
CA PHE A 275 4.45 -2.06 12.29
C PHE A 275 5.87 -2.21 11.75
N LEU A 276 5.94 -2.72 10.52
CA LEU A 276 7.13 -2.84 9.70
C LEU A 276 6.95 -2.05 8.41
N TRP A 277 8.05 -1.51 7.90
CA TRP A 277 8.16 -0.86 6.61
C TRP A 277 9.17 -1.60 5.73
N PRO A 278 8.86 -1.89 4.46
CA PRO A 278 9.80 -2.51 3.53
C PRO A 278 10.91 -1.52 3.14
N MET A 279 12.16 -1.96 3.27
CA MET A 279 13.31 -1.21 2.75
C MET A 279 13.14 -1.00 1.25
N TYR A 280 13.52 0.19 0.76
CA TYR A 280 13.33 0.62 -0.64
C TYR A 280 11.85 0.78 -1.07
N GLY A 281 10.90 0.72 -0.14
CA GLY A 281 9.49 0.98 -0.43
C GLY A 281 8.65 -0.26 -0.72
N SER A 282 7.35 -0.05 -0.83
CA SER A 282 6.35 -1.13 -0.91
C SER A 282 6.38 -1.89 -2.24
N GLY A 283 6.95 -1.30 -3.30
CA GLY A 283 7.11 -1.91 -4.62
C GLY A 283 8.08 -3.08 -4.66
N GLU A 284 8.90 -3.28 -3.63
CA GLU A 284 9.76 -4.45 -3.51
C GLU A 284 8.94 -5.74 -3.24
N ILE A 285 7.77 -5.62 -2.61
CA ILE A 285 6.97 -6.79 -2.22
C ILE A 285 6.42 -7.51 -3.46
N PRO A 286 5.73 -6.84 -4.41
CA PRO A 286 5.29 -7.50 -5.65
C PRO A 286 6.46 -8.11 -6.43
N GLN A 287 7.60 -7.42 -6.52
CA GLN A 287 8.80 -7.93 -7.19
C GLN A 287 9.32 -9.23 -6.55
N ALA A 288 9.30 -9.32 -5.22
CA ALA A 288 9.72 -10.51 -4.50
C ALA A 288 8.82 -11.73 -4.81
N PHE A 289 7.51 -11.52 -4.95
CA PHE A 289 6.59 -12.57 -5.40
C PHE A 289 6.79 -12.90 -6.89
N CYS A 290 7.00 -11.90 -7.75
CA CYS A 290 7.33 -12.13 -9.16
C CYS A 290 8.60 -12.99 -9.31
N ARG A 291 9.62 -12.71 -8.49
CA ARG A 291 10.83 -13.54 -8.42
C ARG A 291 10.51 -14.97 -7.98
N LEU A 292 9.66 -15.15 -6.98
CA LEU A 292 9.27 -16.50 -6.54
C LEU A 292 8.62 -17.27 -7.70
N CYS A 293 7.70 -16.66 -8.43
CA CYS A 293 7.09 -17.26 -9.62
C CYS A 293 8.13 -17.65 -10.67
N ALA A 294 9.07 -16.76 -10.99
CA ALA A 294 10.13 -17.04 -11.97
C ALA A 294 11.02 -18.22 -11.55
N VAL A 295 11.34 -18.34 -10.26
CA VAL A 295 12.13 -19.47 -9.71
C VAL A 295 11.42 -20.82 -9.94
N PHE A 296 10.08 -20.84 -9.96
CA PHE A 296 9.29 -22.05 -10.22
C PHE A 296 8.86 -22.20 -11.69
N GLY A 297 9.47 -21.42 -12.60
CA GLY A 297 9.29 -21.57 -14.05
C GLY A 297 8.22 -20.67 -14.66
N GLY A 298 7.67 -19.70 -13.92
CA GLY A 298 6.83 -18.66 -14.49
C GLY A 298 7.58 -17.77 -15.48
N LEU A 299 6.98 -17.48 -16.63
CA LEU A 299 7.54 -16.57 -17.65
C LEU A 299 7.05 -15.15 -17.43
N TYR A 300 7.94 -14.17 -17.64
CA TYR A 300 7.69 -12.76 -17.37
C TYR A 300 7.93 -11.89 -18.58
N HIS A 301 6.96 -11.04 -18.95
CA HIS A 301 7.11 -10.06 -20.02
C HIS A 301 6.57 -8.70 -19.57
N LEU A 302 7.49 -7.74 -19.38
CA LEU A 302 7.18 -6.32 -19.28
C LEU A 302 7.07 -5.71 -20.68
N LYS A 303 6.47 -4.52 -20.79
CA LYS A 303 6.15 -3.85 -22.07
C LYS A 303 5.28 -4.68 -23.01
N ARG A 304 4.53 -5.66 -22.48
CA ARG A 304 3.62 -6.53 -23.23
C ARG A 304 2.32 -6.66 -22.44
N GLY A 305 1.27 -5.99 -22.90
CA GLY A 305 -0.07 -6.09 -22.33
C GLY A 305 -0.94 -7.14 -23.03
N ALA A 306 -2.10 -7.44 -22.44
CA ALA A 306 -3.20 -8.12 -23.11
C ALA A 306 -4.09 -7.06 -23.79
N GLU A 307 -4.37 -7.23 -25.08
CA GLU A 307 -5.13 -6.27 -25.90
C GLU A 307 -6.62 -6.65 -25.98
N ALA A 308 -6.92 -7.95 -25.99
CA ALA A 308 -8.29 -8.45 -25.99
C ALA A 308 -8.40 -9.83 -25.33
N LEU A 309 -9.60 -10.16 -24.84
CA LEU A 309 -10.00 -11.49 -24.43
C LEU A 309 -10.75 -12.15 -25.57
N ILE A 310 -10.45 -13.42 -25.86
CA ILE A 310 -11.18 -14.23 -26.83
C ILE A 310 -12.08 -15.17 -26.04
N VAL A 311 -13.39 -15.02 -26.25
CA VAL A 311 -14.44 -15.70 -25.50
C VAL A 311 -15.29 -16.53 -26.47
N GLY A 312 -15.55 -17.79 -26.09
CA GLY A 312 -16.42 -18.66 -26.86
C GLY A 312 -17.91 -18.34 -26.65
N SER A 313 -18.76 -18.93 -27.49
CA SER A 313 -20.23 -18.84 -27.39
C SER A 313 -20.80 -19.33 -26.05
N ASP A 314 -20.04 -20.12 -25.29
CA ASP A 314 -20.33 -20.61 -23.94
C ASP A 314 -19.94 -19.61 -22.82
N ASN A 315 -19.52 -18.39 -23.17
CA ASN A 315 -18.96 -17.38 -22.26
C ASN A 315 -17.71 -17.84 -21.51
N THR A 316 -16.98 -18.83 -22.03
CA THR A 316 -15.70 -19.26 -21.45
C THR A 316 -14.51 -18.62 -22.17
N LEU A 317 -13.46 -18.32 -21.40
CA LEU A 317 -12.19 -17.83 -21.96
C LEU A 317 -11.55 -18.92 -22.83
N LYS A 318 -11.18 -18.57 -24.07
CA LYS A 318 -10.41 -19.44 -24.95
C LYS A 318 -8.94 -19.00 -25.06
N ALA A 319 -8.69 -17.70 -25.12
CA ALA A 319 -7.35 -17.13 -25.21
C ALA A 319 -7.34 -15.64 -24.83
N ILE A 320 -6.14 -15.08 -24.65
CA ILE A 320 -5.91 -13.63 -24.71
C ILE A 320 -5.17 -13.28 -26.01
N HIS A 321 -5.44 -12.09 -26.56
CA HIS A 321 -4.66 -11.51 -27.65
C HIS A 321 -3.56 -10.61 -27.08
N SER A 322 -2.31 -10.84 -27.47
CA SER A 322 -1.17 -10.04 -27.02
C SER A 322 -0.05 -10.05 -28.06
N ASP A 323 0.33 -8.88 -28.57
CA ASP A 323 1.41 -8.70 -29.54
C ASP A 323 1.24 -9.58 -30.80
N ARG A 324 0.07 -9.46 -31.44
CA ARG A 324 -0.32 -10.17 -32.68
C ARG A 324 -0.49 -11.69 -32.54
N GLU A 325 -0.42 -12.22 -31.33
CA GLU A 325 -0.60 -13.65 -31.05
C GLU A 325 -1.77 -13.90 -30.11
N ASN A 326 -2.44 -15.03 -30.32
CA ASN A 326 -3.44 -15.56 -29.40
C ASN A 326 -2.76 -16.58 -28.47
N LEU A 327 -2.81 -16.32 -27.17
CA LEU A 327 -2.22 -17.15 -26.13
C LEU A 327 -3.34 -17.85 -25.36
N LYS A 328 -3.39 -19.19 -25.42
CA LYS A 328 -4.42 -19.98 -24.75
C LYS A 328 -4.10 -20.14 -23.26
N SER A 329 -5.16 -20.15 -22.45
CA SER A 329 -5.06 -20.40 -21.02
C SER A 329 -6.32 -21.02 -20.45
N ASN A 330 -6.17 -21.83 -19.39
CA ASN A 330 -7.31 -22.35 -18.63
C ASN A 330 -7.84 -21.31 -17.63
N TYR A 331 -6.94 -20.49 -17.08
CA TYR A 331 -7.27 -19.47 -16.09
C TYR A 331 -6.65 -18.13 -16.46
N LEU A 332 -7.36 -17.05 -16.13
CA LEU A 332 -6.89 -15.69 -16.30
C LEU A 332 -7.06 -14.94 -14.98
N VAL A 333 -5.97 -14.30 -14.55
CA VAL A 333 -5.95 -13.36 -13.44
C VAL A 333 -5.56 -12.01 -14.02
N MET A 334 -6.26 -10.94 -13.67
CA MET A 334 -5.93 -9.60 -14.13
C MET A 334 -6.17 -8.56 -13.04
N GLY A 335 -5.34 -7.53 -13.03
CA GLY A 335 -5.60 -6.32 -12.25
C GLY A 335 -6.82 -5.58 -12.80
N LEU A 336 -7.55 -4.89 -11.91
CA LEU A 336 -8.75 -4.12 -12.27
C LEU A 336 -8.45 -3.02 -13.30
N ASP A 337 -7.24 -2.50 -13.29
CA ASP A 337 -6.76 -1.48 -14.20
C ASP A 337 -6.66 -1.99 -15.67
N TYR A 338 -6.46 -3.29 -15.87
CA TYR A 338 -6.45 -3.94 -17.19
C TYR A 338 -7.81 -4.47 -17.63
N ALA A 339 -8.76 -4.59 -16.70
CA ALA A 339 -10.05 -5.23 -16.97
C ALA A 339 -10.88 -4.45 -18.00
N PRO A 340 -11.67 -5.14 -18.84
CA PRO A 340 -12.64 -4.48 -19.71
C PRO A 340 -13.62 -3.60 -18.91
N ASP A 341 -14.07 -2.49 -19.48
CA ASP A 341 -14.98 -1.56 -18.80
C ASP A 341 -16.28 -2.24 -18.34
N SER A 342 -16.76 -3.26 -19.08
CA SER A 342 -17.95 -4.04 -18.72
C SER A 342 -17.79 -4.89 -17.46
N PHE A 343 -16.57 -5.11 -16.99
CA PHE A 343 -16.28 -5.89 -15.77
C PHE A 343 -16.11 -4.99 -14.54
N LEU A 344 -16.03 -3.68 -14.75
CA LEU A 344 -15.86 -2.70 -13.69
C LEU A 344 -17.21 -2.26 -13.13
N PRO A 345 -17.32 -1.99 -11.82
CA PRO A 345 -18.51 -1.36 -11.27
C PRO A 345 -18.66 0.07 -11.78
N GLU A 346 -19.90 0.57 -11.86
CA GLU A 346 -20.20 1.94 -12.32
C GLU A 346 -19.53 3.00 -11.44
N GLU A 347 -19.48 2.76 -10.13
CA GLU A 347 -18.84 3.63 -9.15
C GLU A 347 -17.82 2.84 -8.33
N SER A 348 -16.70 3.49 -8.00
CA SER A 348 -15.67 2.91 -7.15
C SER A 348 -15.14 3.97 -6.18
N PRO A 349 -14.93 3.63 -4.91
CA PRO A 349 -14.36 4.56 -3.96
C PRO A 349 -12.93 4.93 -4.38
N GLY A 350 -12.60 6.21 -4.24
CA GLY A 350 -11.26 6.71 -4.55
C GLY A 350 -10.33 6.72 -3.33
N ILE A 351 -9.06 7.00 -3.57
CA ILE A 351 -8.10 7.32 -2.50
C ILE A 351 -7.43 8.65 -2.87
N SER A 352 -7.49 9.62 -1.97
CA SER A 352 -6.68 10.83 -2.08
C SER A 352 -5.26 10.54 -1.59
N ARG A 353 -4.25 10.94 -2.37
CA ARG A 353 -2.83 10.70 -2.09
C ARG A 353 -2.04 12.01 -2.12
N GLY A 354 -1.15 12.16 -1.15
CA GLY A 354 -0.14 13.21 -1.12
C GLY A 354 1.23 12.60 -0.85
N VAL A 355 2.25 13.11 -1.54
CA VAL A 355 3.65 12.78 -1.31
C VAL A 355 4.40 14.08 -1.10
N PHE A 356 5.05 14.24 0.05
CA PHE A 356 5.78 15.46 0.39
C PHE A 356 7.25 15.12 0.66
N LEU A 357 8.14 15.89 0.06
CA LEU A 357 9.58 15.84 0.35
C LEU A 357 9.91 17.00 1.27
N ILE A 358 10.29 16.70 2.51
CA ILE A 358 10.55 17.71 3.54
C ILE A 358 11.95 17.54 4.12
N ASP A 359 12.52 18.61 4.67
CA ASP A 359 13.89 18.65 5.18
C ASP A 359 14.02 18.45 6.70
N SER A 360 12.89 18.22 7.38
CA SER A 360 12.79 18.08 8.82
C SER A 360 11.66 17.13 9.18
N SER A 361 11.76 16.45 10.33
CA SER A 361 10.71 15.52 10.76
C SER A 361 9.49 16.27 11.30
N ILE A 362 8.28 15.71 11.12
CA ILE A 362 7.01 16.21 11.70
C ILE A 362 7.09 16.42 13.21
N LEU A 363 7.90 15.61 13.87
CA LEU A 363 8.10 15.69 15.30
C LEU A 363 9.60 15.58 15.57
N ALA A 364 10.20 16.72 15.91
CA ALA A 364 11.62 16.87 16.15
C ALA A 364 12.16 15.82 17.13
N ALA A 365 13.31 15.24 16.78
CA ALA A 365 14.00 14.25 17.58
C ALA A 365 15.51 14.24 17.22
N ASP A 366 16.34 13.80 18.17
CA ASP A 366 17.80 13.71 17.97
C ASP A 366 18.19 12.60 16.98
N LYS A 367 17.32 11.60 16.83
CA LYS A 367 17.51 10.45 15.95
C LYS A 367 16.43 10.44 14.88
N GLU A 368 16.79 9.94 13.70
CA GLU A 368 15.83 9.72 12.64
C GLU A 368 14.81 8.65 13.07
N HIS A 369 13.53 8.95 12.85
CA HIS A 369 12.41 8.07 13.16
C HIS A 369 11.63 7.74 11.89
N LEU A 370 11.20 6.49 11.79
CA LEU A 370 10.10 6.09 10.92
C LEU A 370 8.81 6.27 11.72
N THR A 371 7.93 7.16 11.24
CA THR A 371 6.76 7.61 12.00
C THR A 371 5.46 7.27 11.28
N LEU A 372 4.51 6.68 12.01
CA LEU A 372 3.10 6.63 11.64
C LEU A 372 2.36 7.73 12.40
N LEU A 373 1.66 8.60 11.68
CA LEU A 373 0.72 9.56 12.24
C LEU A 373 -0.69 9.23 11.75
N GLU A 374 -1.58 8.98 12.69
CA GLU A 374 -3.01 8.91 12.42
C GLU A 374 -3.65 10.25 12.81
N PHE A 375 -4.10 10.97 11.78
CA PHE A 375 -4.82 12.21 11.94
C PHE A 375 -6.32 11.89 12.04
N PRO A 376 -6.97 12.21 13.17
CA PRO A 376 -8.37 11.88 13.38
C PRO A 376 -9.28 12.62 12.38
N PRO A 377 -10.48 12.10 12.11
CA PRO A 377 -11.45 12.81 11.28
C PRO A 377 -11.86 14.15 11.93
N ASP A 378 -12.21 15.13 11.10
CA ASP A 378 -12.88 16.36 11.50
C ASP A 378 -14.27 16.47 10.83
N GLU A 379 -15.05 17.50 11.15
CA GLU A 379 -16.40 17.70 10.61
C GLU A 379 -16.45 17.73 9.06
N SER A 380 -15.33 18.00 8.40
CA SER A 380 -15.22 18.17 6.95
C SER A 380 -14.46 17.04 6.26
N SER A 381 -13.78 16.17 7.00
CA SER A 381 -12.83 15.23 6.45
C SER A 381 -12.72 13.94 7.28
N GLY A 382 -12.85 12.79 6.60
CA GLY A 382 -12.50 11.48 7.19
C GLY A 382 -11.01 11.36 7.59
N PRO A 383 -10.63 10.26 8.28
CA PRO A 383 -9.30 10.10 8.85
C PRO A 383 -8.21 10.12 7.77
N VAL A 384 -7.05 10.67 8.14
CA VAL A 384 -5.89 10.77 7.25
C VAL A 384 -4.72 10.04 7.88
N THR A 385 -4.15 9.11 7.13
CA THR A 385 -2.94 8.38 7.55
C THR A 385 -1.73 9.01 6.90
N ILE A 386 -0.70 9.27 7.72
CA ILE A 386 0.57 9.85 7.29
C ILE A 386 1.70 8.92 7.72
N VAL A 387 2.56 8.55 6.77
CA VAL A 387 3.79 7.79 7.05
C VAL A 387 4.99 8.61 6.61
N GLU A 388 5.82 8.97 7.57
CA GLU A 388 7.08 9.68 7.38
C GLU A 388 8.22 8.67 7.34
N VAL A 389 8.90 8.55 6.19
CA VAL A 389 10.07 7.70 6.01
C VAL A 389 11.32 8.55 5.73
N GLY A 390 12.38 8.29 6.49
CA GLY A 390 13.67 8.95 6.30
C GLY A 390 14.68 8.10 5.54
N SER A 391 15.93 8.55 5.55
CA SER A 391 17.04 7.94 4.82
C SER A 391 17.42 6.52 5.27
N LEU A 392 17.14 6.15 6.51
CA LEU A 392 17.43 4.80 7.05
C LEU A 392 16.61 3.69 6.38
N THR A 393 15.56 4.06 5.64
CA THR A 393 14.70 3.14 4.88
C THR A 393 15.16 2.93 3.43
N ASN A 394 16.17 3.68 2.98
CA ASN A 394 16.57 3.81 1.57
C ASN A 394 15.45 4.32 0.64
N ALA A 395 14.37 4.90 1.18
CA ALA A 395 13.31 5.53 0.38
C ALA A 395 13.58 6.99 0.03
N CYS A 396 14.51 7.65 0.74
CA CYS A 396 14.81 9.07 0.62
C CYS A 396 16.31 9.34 0.88
N PRO A 397 16.95 10.36 0.26
CA PRO A 397 18.31 10.74 0.60
C PRO A 397 18.44 11.33 2.02
N GLN A 398 19.66 11.27 2.56
CA GLN A 398 19.99 11.90 3.85
C GLN A 398 19.69 13.40 3.84
N GLY A 399 19.05 13.88 4.91
CA GLY A 399 18.63 15.27 5.08
C GLY A 399 17.26 15.61 4.48
N LEU A 400 16.58 14.62 3.88
CA LEU A 400 15.16 14.70 3.51
C LEU A 400 14.37 13.55 4.14
N CYS A 401 13.08 13.78 4.32
CA CYS A 401 12.07 12.78 4.65
C CYS A 401 11.02 12.75 3.53
N ASN A 402 10.52 11.56 3.22
CA ASN A 402 9.40 11.34 2.31
C ASN A 402 8.15 11.08 3.17
N GLU A 403 7.20 12.00 3.13
CA GLU A 403 5.91 11.85 3.79
C GLU A 403 4.86 11.36 2.81
N ASN A 404 4.21 10.29 3.21
CA ASN A 404 3.16 9.64 2.46
C ASN A 404 1.83 9.86 3.16
N LEU A 405 0.94 10.63 2.54
CA LEU A 405 -0.39 10.93 3.06
C LEU A 405 -1.45 10.21 2.24
N TRP A 406 -2.40 9.56 2.89
CA TRP A 406 -3.59 9.06 2.19
C TRP A 406 -4.86 9.14 3.03
N LYS A 407 -5.96 9.25 2.30
CA LYS A 407 -7.31 9.23 2.85
C LYS A 407 -8.26 8.50 1.89
N PRO A 408 -9.10 7.57 2.38
CA PRO A 408 -10.20 7.02 1.60
C PRO A 408 -11.21 8.11 1.24
N ASN A 409 -11.62 8.16 -0.03
CA ASN A 409 -12.71 9.01 -0.45
C ASN A 409 -14.01 8.19 -0.39
N PRO A 410 -15.09 8.73 0.20
CA PRO A 410 -16.39 8.09 0.11
C PRO A 410 -16.83 7.99 -1.37
N LEU A 411 -17.75 7.07 -1.63
CA LEU A 411 -18.45 6.98 -2.92
C LEU A 411 -19.21 8.27 -3.21
#